data_AF-A0A9N7MKZ3-F1
#
_entry.id   AF-A0A9N7MKZ3-F1
#
_cell.length_a   1.000
_cell.length_b   1.000
_cell.length_c   1.000
_cell.angle_alpha   90.00
_cell.angle_beta   90.00
_cell.angle_gamma   90.00
#
_symmetry.space_group_name_H-M   'P 1'
#
loop_
_entity.id
_entity.type
_entity.pdbx_description
1 polymer ?
#
loop_
_entity_poly.entity_id
_entity_poly.type
_entity_poly.pdbx_seq_one_letter_code
_entity_poly.pdbx_strand_id
1 'polypeptide(L)' 'PCGTGGGRMLLWDNDVFIVNIYSQSFFIVVNFIDKSKDCSCWVVFVYLSSSKAEKALQWDYLVNEKSKWGP' A
#
# COMPACT_ATOMS: atom_id res chain seq x y z
N PRO A 1 -10.20 19.31 -5.86
CA PRO A 1 -10.25 17.89 -6.28
C PRO A 1 -11.68 17.49 -6.67
N CYS A 2 -11.92 17.19 -7.95
CA CYS A 2 -13.21 16.66 -8.41
C CYS A 2 -13.35 15.22 -7.92
N GLY A 3 -14.18 14.99 -6.90
CA GLY A 3 -14.33 13.74 -6.16
C GLY A 3 -15.09 12.64 -6.91
N THR A 4 -14.72 12.33 -8.15
CA THR A 4 -15.32 11.26 -8.96
C THR A 4 -14.61 9.91 -8.83
N GLY A 5 -13.45 9.84 -8.16
CA GLY A 5 -12.78 8.58 -7.82
C GLY A 5 -13.16 8.13 -6.42
N GLY A 6 -13.65 6.90 -6.26
CA GLY A 6 -13.86 6.28 -4.95
C GLY A 6 -12.59 6.36 -4.12
N GLY A 7 -12.62 7.13 -3.03
CA GLY A 7 -11.45 7.33 -2.17
C GLY A 7 -11.11 6.06 -1.42
N ARG A 8 -9.82 5.76 -1.30
CA ARG A 8 -9.32 4.74 -0.36
C ARG A 8 -8.94 5.43 0.94
N MET A 9 -9.39 4.85 2.05
CA MET A 9 -9.00 5.28 3.39
C MET A 9 -8.33 4.12 4.09
N LEU A 10 -7.14 4.35 4.62
CA LEU A 10 -6.45 3.42 5.49
C LEU A 10 -6.58 3.91 6.93
N LEU A 11 -6.95 3.02 7.83
CA LEU A 11 -7.07 3.27 9.27
C LEU A 11 -6.17 2.28 10.01
N TRP A 12 -5.60 2.72 11.13
CA TRP A 12 -4.76 1.91 11.99
C TRP A 12 -5.00 2.29 13.47
N ASP A 13 -4.59 1.42 14.37
CA ASP A 13 -4.68 1.65 15.82
C ASP A 13 -3.61 2.66 16.28
N ASN A 14 -3.83 3.32 17.42
CA ASN A 14 -2.87 4.19 18.09
C ASN A 14 -1.58 3.46 18.53
N ASP A 15 -1.60 2.13 18.52
CA ASP A 15 -0.44 1.28 18.78
C ASP A 15 0.45 1.02 17.55
N VAL A 16 0.10 1.60 16.40
CA VAL A 16 0.87 1.51 15.16
C VAL A 16 1.55 2.85 14.89
N PHE A 17 2.89 2.83 14.83
CA PHE A 17 3.70 3.96 14.38
C PHE A 17 4.00 3.82 12.89
N ILE A 18 3.61 4.83 12.11
CA ILE A 18 3.84 4.84 10.67
C ILE A 18 5.19 5.46 10.36
N VAL A 19 6.08 4.69 9.73
CA VAL A 19 7.40 5.14 9.29
C VAL A 19 7.29 5.83 7.93
N ASN A 20 6.60 5.20 6.98
CA ASN A 20 6.41 5.74 5.64
C ASN A 20 5.12 5.22 5.00
N ILE A 21 4.50 6.05 4.16
CA ILE A 21 3.36 5.67 3.30
C ILE A 21 3.68 6.05 1.87
N TYR A 22 3.54 5.08 0.96
CA TYR A 22 3.52 5.32 -0.47
C TYR A 22 2.19 4.86 -1.04
N SER A 23 1.57 5.65 -1.92
CA SER A 23 0.28 5.29 -2.49
C SER A 23 0.20 5.63 -3.97
N GLN A 24 -0.53 4.80 -4.70
CA GLN A 24 -0.81 4.93 -6.12
C GLN A 24 -2.28 4.61 -6.40
N SER A 25 -2.65 4.63 -7.68
CA SER A 25 -4.03 4.44 -8.17
C SER A 25 -4.66 3.10 -7.80
N PHE A 26 -3.90 2.05 -7.47
CA PHE A 26 -4.44 0.73 -7.11
C PHE A 26 -3.80 0.09 -5.87
N PHE A 27 -2.90 0.77 -5.17
CA PHE A 27 -2.30 0.21 -3.96
C PHE A 27 -1.81 1.28 -2.96
N ILE A 28 -1.63 0.85 -1.72
CA ILE A 28 -1.02 1.62 -0.63
C ILE A 28 0.03 0.71 0.02
N VAL A 29 1.26 1.19 0.12
CA VAL A 29 2.36 0.54 0.83
C VAL A 29 2.59 1.31 2.12
N VAL A 30 2.72 0.58 3.21
CA VAL A 30 2.99 1.16 4.52
C VAL A 30 4.16 0.42 5.16
N ASN A 31 5.14 1.20 5.60
CA ASN A 31 6.12 0.74 6.57
C ASN A 31 5.67 1.21 7.95
N PHE A 32 5.52 0.28 8.89
CA PHE A 32 5.04 0.58 10.23
C PHE A 32 5.78 -0.21 11.30
N ILE A 33 5.76 0.30 12.52
CA ILE A 33 6.24 -0.37 13.73
C ILE A 33 5.02 -0.54 14.63
N ASP A 34 4.72 -1.78 14.98
CA ASP A 34 3.74 -2.11 16.01
C ASP A 34 4.43 -1.97 17.37
N LYS A 35 3.82 -1.32 18.37
CA LYS A 35 4.41 -1.17 19.71
C LYS A 35 4.82 -2.50 20.36
N SER A 36 4.21 -3.61 19.95
CA SER A 36 4.55 -4.96 20.43
C SER A 36 5.81 -5.56 19.77
N LYS A 37 6.39 -4.90 18.76
CA LYS A 37 7.51 -5.41 17.96
C LYS A 37 8.66 -4.40 17.90
N ASP A 38 9.87 -4.89 18.00
CA ASP A 38 11.09 -4.06 17.90
C ASP A 38 11.52 -3.79 16.45
N CYS A 39 10.83 -4.35 15.46
CA CYS A 39 11.18 -4.22 14.05
C CYS A 39 10.05 -3.63 13.20
N SER A 40 10.44 -2.82 12.21
CA SER A 40 9.52 -2.28 11.23
C SER A 40 9.07 -3.37 10.25
N CYS A 41 7.80 -3.32 9.87
CA CYS A 41 7.14 -4.26 8.98
C CYS A 41 6.54 -3.52 7.78
N TRP A 42 6.53 -4.19 6.63
CA TRP A 42 5.90 -3.70 5.42
C TRP A 42 4.56 -4.38 5.19
N VAL A 43 3.53 -3.61 4.86
CA VAL A 43 2.23 -4.11 4.40
C VAL A 43 1.83 -3.41 3.10
N VAL A 44 1.21 -4.16 2.20
CA VAL A 44 0.73 -3.66 0.92
C VAL A 44 -0.76 -3.95 0.79
N PHE A 45 -1.55 -2.90 0.74
CA PHE A 45 -2.99 -2.97 0.45
C PHE A 45 -3.20 -2.78 -1.04
N VAL A 46 -3.84 -3.73 -1.69
CA VAL A 46 -4.11 -3.69 -3.14
C VAL A 46 -5.61 -3.59 -3.42
N TYR A 47 -5.95 -2.78 -4.42
CA TYR A 47 -7.28 -2.63 -4.99
C TYR A 47 -7.18 -2.86 -6.49
N LEU A 48 -7.03 -4.13 -6.86
CA LEU A 48 -6.79 -4.53 -8.24
C LEU A 48 -8.06 -4.49 -9.07
N SER A 49 -7.90 -4.29 -10.37
CA SER A 49 -8.98 -4.39 -11.35
C SER A 49 -9.66 -5.76 -11.31
N SER A 50 -10.95 -5.80 -11.61
CA SER A 50 -11.69 -7.05 -11.80
C SER A 50 -11.31 -7.75 -13.13
N SER A 51 -10.77 -7.00 -14.09
CA SER A 51 -10.28 -7.53 -15.37
C SER A 51 -9.01 -8.36 -15.17
N LYS A 52 -9.00 -9.60 -15.68
CA LYS A 52 -7.84 -10.52 -15.55
C LYS A 52 -6.57 -9.95 -16.20
N ALA A 53 -6.70 -9.35 -17.38
CA ALA A 53 -5.56 -8.79 -18.11
C ALA A 53 -4.95 -7.59 -17.37
N GLU A 54 -5.80 -6.68 -16.91
CA GLU A 54 -5.34 -5.50 -16.17
C GLU A 54 -4.76 -5.87 -14.80
N LYS A 55 -5.37 -6.82 -14.10
CA LYS A 55 -4.87 -7.35 -12.83
C LYS A 55 -3.46 -7.92 -12.94
N ALA A 56 -3.17 -8.65 -14.03
CA ALA A 56 -1.82 -9.18 -14.27
C ALA A 56 -0.80 -8.05 -14.44
N LEU A 57 -1.12 -7.03 -15.24
CA LEU A 57 -0.26 -5.86 -15.43
C LEU A 57 -0.03 -5.08 -14.12
N GLN A 58 -1.08 -4.91 -13.32
CA GLN A 58 -1.00 -4.26 -12.00
C GLN A 58 -0.13 -5.07 -11.03
N TRP A 59 -0.21 -6.40 -11.07
CA TRP A 59 0.64 -7.27 -10.27
C TRP A 59 2.10 -7.16 -10.67
N ASP A 60 2.41 -7.25 -11.96
CA ASP A 60 3.77 -7.11 -12.47
C ASP A 60 4.36 -5.74 -12.15
N TYR A 61 3.54 -4.68 -12.25
CA TYR A 61 3.91 -3.35 -11.81
C TYR A 61 4.30 -3.34 -10.33
N LEU A 62 3.47 -3.92 -9.45
CA LEU A 62 3.71 -3.94 -8.01
C LEU A 62 5.02 -4.67 -7.66
N VAL A 63 5.29 -5.80 -8.31
CA VAL A 63 6.53 -6.58 -8.11
C VAL A 63 7.75 -5.77 -8.50
N ASN A 64 7.70 -5.05 -9.62
CA ASN A 64 8.80 -4.19 -10.08
C ASN A 64 8.97 -2.95 -9.17
N GLU A 65 7.87 -2.40 -8.67
CA GLU A 65 7.85 -1.23 -7.80
C GLU A 65 8.48 -1.51 -6.43
N LYS A 66 8.40 -2.75 -5.93
CA LYS A 66 8.89 -3.16 -4.61
C LYS A 66 10.32 -2.69 -4.30
N SER A 67 11.18 -2.70 -5.31
CA SER A 67 12.58 -2.25 -5.18
C SER A 67 12.75 -0.78 -4.81
N LYS A 68 11.70 0.04 -4.95
CA LYS A 68 11.71 1.48 -4.74
C LYS A 68 11.16 1.90 -3.37
N TRP A 69 10.59 0.98 -2.60
CA TRP A 69 9.89 1.35 -1.36
C TRP A 69 10.84 1.75 -0.23
N GLY A 70 12.10 1.32 -0.29
CA GLY A 70 13.13 1.61 0.70
C GLY A 70 13.96 0.36 1.01
N PRO A 71 14.98 0.48 1.90
CA PRO A 71 15.66 -0.67 2.47
C PRO A 71 14.73 -1.53 3.34
#